data_AF-D0MYJ0-F1
#
_entry.id   AF-D0MYJ0-F1
#
_cell.length_a   1.000
_cell.length_b   1.000
_cell.length_c   1.000
_cell.angle_alpha   90.00
_cell.angle_beta   90.00
_cell.angle_gamma   90.00
#
_symmetry.space_group_name_H-M   'P 1'
#
loop_
_entity.id
_entity.type
_entity.pdbx_description
1 polymer ?
#
loop_
_entity_poly.entity_id
_entity_poly.type
_entity_poly.pdbx_seq_one_letter_code
_entity_poly.pdbx_strand_id
1 'polypeptide(L)'
;MAFSLQPLMESKDAAELNLGEEFENDTCLSNAEVAIILEKQQGNYNEQKKMFTGVFKKTQSYVTRFTGTKDPVANQAAVIEIRDALQSHSFEHDDEVHRLEEFEIASSSNL
;
A
#
# COMPACT_ATOMS: atom_id res chain seq x y z
N MET A 1 -1.11 31.45 32.62
CA MET A 1 -1.80 30.89 31.43
C MET A 1 -0.75 30.19 30.60
N ALA A 2 -0.73 28.85 30.62
CA ALA A 2 0.19 28.08 29.80
C ALA A 2 -0.44 27.91 28.42
N PHE A 3 0.15 28.53 27.40
CA PHE A 3 -0.19 28.23 26.02
C PHE A 3 0.29 26.80 25.75
N SER A 4 -0.67 25.91 25.57
CA SER A 4 -0.44 24.59 25.01
C SER A 4 0.12 24.78 23.60
N LEU A 5 1.44 24.68 23.45
CA LEU A 5 2.10 24.43 22.17
C LEU A 5 1.76 22.99 21.76
N GLN A 6 0.52 22.75 21.35
CA GLN A 6 0.32 21.64 20.42
C GLN A 6 1.09 22.04 19.17
N PRO A 7 1.97 21.18 18.63
CA PRO A 7 2.43 21.39 17.27
C PRO A 7 1.15 21.55 16.44
N LEU A 8 1.10 22.59 15.61
CA LEU A 8 0.12 22.67 14.54
C LEU A 8 0.38 21.38 13.74
N MET A 9 -0.37 20.30 13.99
CA MET A 9 -0.24 19.11 13.17
C MET A 9 -0.61 19.59 11.78
N GLU A 10 0.37 19.68 10.90
CA GLU A 10 0.10 19.87 9.48
C GLU A 10 -1.00 18.87 9.11
N SER A 11 -2.09 19.38 8.56
CA SER A 11 -3.26 18.55 8.30
C SER A 11 -2.91 17.59 7.17
N LYS A 12 -2.64 16.34 7.52
CA LYS A 12 -2.42 15.26 6.56
C LYS A 12 -3.71 15.01 5.79
N ASP A 13 -3.63 15.09 4.47
CA ASP A 13 -4.73 14.86 3.55
C ASP A 13 -4.26 14.03 2.37
N ALA A 14 -4.71 12.77 2.32
CA ALA A 14 -4.33 11.84 1.26
C ALA A 14 -4.91 12.22 -0.11
N ALA A 15 -5.99 13.01 -0.16
CA ALA A 15 -6.54 13.50 -1.43
C ALA A 15 -5.64 14.54 -2.09
N GLU A 16 -4.88 15.29 -1.29
CA GLU A 16 -3.90 16.29 -1.72
C GLU A 16 -2.47 15.72 -1.75
N LEU A 17 -2.32 14.39 -1.66
CA LEU A 17 -1.03 13.68 -1.53
C LEU A 17 -0.17 14.15 -0.34
N ASN A 18 -0.77 14.82 0.64
CA ASN A 18 -0.10 15.24 1.86
C ASN A 18 -0.13 14.12 2.91
N LEU A 19 0.77 13.14 2.76
CA LEU A 19 0.88 11.98 3.65
C LEU A 19 1.70 12.29 4.93
N GLY A 20 2.53 13.33 4.89
CA GLY A 20 3.50 13.70 5.91
C GLY A 20 4.93 13.35 5.52
N GLU A 21 5.89 14.14 6.01
CA GLU A 21 7.32 14.04 5.66
C GLU A 21 7.92 12.65 5.96
N GLU A 22 7.36 11.91 6.92
CA GLU A 22 7.86 10.56 7.24
C GLU A 22 7.64 9.54 6.11
N PHE A 23 6.81 9.84 5.10
CA PHE A 23 6.48 8.94 4.00
C PHE A 23 7.05 9.37 2.64
N GLU A 24 7.85 10.44 2.57
CA GLU A 24 8.35 11.01 1.30
C GLU A 24 9.16 10.00 0.45
N ASN A 25 9.80 9.02 1.10
CA ASN A 25 10.62 8.01 0.43
C ASN A 25 10.06 6.58 0.61
N ASP A 26 8.84 6.45 1.12
CA ASP A 26 8.22 5.15 1.39
C ASP A 26 7.49 4.61 0.16
N THR A 27 7.52 3.30 -0.02
CA THR A 27 6.78 2.62 -1.08
C THR A 27 5.37 2.28 -0.63
N CYS A 28 4.38 2.68 -1.42
CA CYS A 28 2.98 2.30 -1.18
C CYS A 28 2.71 0.89 -1.68
N LEU A 29 2.03 0.08 -0.86
CA LEU A 29 1.68 -1.30 -1.21
C LEU A 29 0.17 -1.45 -1.39
N SER A 30 -0.23 -2.18 -2.43
CA SER A 30 -1.61 -2.62 -2.64
C SER A 30 -1.95 -3.83 -1.76
N ASN A 31 -3.24 -4.08 -1.53
CA ASN A 31 -3.73 -5.23 -0.77
C ASN A 31 -3.18 -6.55 -1.33
N ALA A 32 -3.08 -6.66 -2.66
CA ALA A 32 -2.56 -7.86 -3.32
C ALA A 32 -1.08 -8.10 -2.97
N GLU A 33 -0.24 -7.06 -2.97
CA GLU A 33 1.16 -7.17 -2.56
C GLU A 33 1.31 -7.49 -1.09
N VAL A 34 0.54 -6.82 -0.23
CA VAL A 34 0.57 -7.10 1.20
C VAL A 34 0.18 -8.56 1.45
N ALA A 35 -0.81 -9.09 0.73
CA ALA A 35 -1.18 -10.50 0.82
C ALA A 35 -0.01 -11.44 0.43
N ILE A 36 0.70 -11.14 -0.67
CA ILE A 36 1.88 -11.91 -1.11
C ILE A 36 2.99 -11.88 -0.06
N ILE A 37 3.28 -10.70 0.51
CA ILE A 37 4.33 -10.50 1.51
C ILE A 37 3.98 -11.24 2.81
N LEU A 38 2.74 -11.11 3.28
CA LEU A 38 2.29 -11.77 4.51
C LEU A 38 2.29 -13.30 4.36
N GLU A 39 1.93 -13.84 3.18
CA GLU A 39 2.00 -15.29 2.94
C GLU A 39 3.43 -15.82 3.02
N LYS A 40 4.38 -15.14 2.35
CA LYS A 40 5.82 -15.49 2.43
C LYS A 40 6.32 -15.42 3.87
N GLN A 41 5.90 -14.38 4.60
CA GLN A 41 6.28 -14.21 5.99
C GLN A 41 5.65 -15.25 6.92
N GLN A 42 4.46 -15.74 6.58
CA GLN A 42 3.80 -16.83 7.31
C GLN A 42 4.64 -18.11 7.25
N GLY A 43 5.19 -18.45 6.07
CA GLY A 43 6.13 -19.55 5.90
C GLY A 43 7.34 -19.44 6.86
N ASN A 44 8.01 -18.28 6.84
CA ASN A 44 9.15 -17.99 7.71
C ASN A 44 8.82 -18.11 9.20
N TYR A 45 7.64 -17.64 9.62
CA TYR A 45 7.21 -17.71 11.02
C TYR A 45 6.97 -19.15 11.46
N ASN A 46 6.34 -19.96 10.60
CA ASN A 46 6.09 -21.37 10.87
C ASN A 46 7.41 -22.14 11.03
N GLU A 47 8.38 -21.91 10.13
CA GLU A 47 9.72 -22.52 10.22
C GLU A 47 10.44 -22.15 11.52
N GLN A 48 10.33 -20.88 11.93
CA GLN A 48 10.94 -20.37 13.16
C GLN A 48 10.09 -20.64 14.42
N LYS A 49 8.95 -21.33 14.31
CA LYS A 49 7.98 -21.59 15.39
C LYS A 49 7.57 -20.32 16.15
N LYS A 50 7.50 -19.19 15.44
CA LYS A 50 7.06 -17.91 15.99
C LYS A 50 5.53 -17.84 16.04
N MET A 51 5.01 -17.22 17.09
CA MET A 51 3.57 -16.98 17.20
C MET A 51 3.15 -15.78 16.34
N PHE A 52 2.06 -15.93 15.60
CA PHE A 52 1.43 -14.82 14.90
C PHE A 52 0.72 -13.88 15.88
N THR A 53 0.96 -12.59 15.75
CA THR A 53 0.24 -11.57 16.50
C THR A 53 -1.23 -11.51 16.07
N GLY A 54 -2.10 -10.97 16.92
CA GLY A 54 -3.50 -10.73 16.55
C GLY A 54 -3.64 -9.76 15.36
N VAL A 55 -2.74 -8.78 15.26
CA VAL A 55 -2.67 -7.83 14.13
C VAL A 55 -2.34 -8.58 12.85
N PHE A 56 -1.30 -9.42 12.84
CA PHE A 56 -0.92 -10.20 11.66
C PHE A 56 -2.11 -10.99 11.10
N LYS A 57 -2.81 -11.76 11.95
CA LYS A 57 -3.95 -12.59 11.51
C LYS A 57 -5.10 -11.75 10.94
N LYS A 58 -5.40 -10.60 11.56
CA LYS A 58 -6.46 -9.71 11.11
C LYS A 58 -6.10 -9.04 9.78
N THR A 59 -4.88 -8.52 9.66
CA THR A 59 -4.39 -7.91 8.42
C THR A 59 -4.37 -8.92 7.29
N GLN A 60 -3.83 -10.13 7.52
CA GLN A 60 -3.83 -11.21 6.52
C GLN A 60 -5.26 -11.53 6.06
N SER A 61 -6.19 -11.75 7.00
CA SER A 61 -7.59 -12.03 6.68
C SER A 61 -8.24 -10.92 5.87
N TYR A 62 -7.91 -9.65 6.16
CA TYR A 62 -8.43 -8.50 5.44
C TYR A 62 -7.89 -8.46 4.00
N VAL A 63 -6.57 -8.50 3.82
CA VAL A 63 -5.95 -8.36 2.49
C VAL A 63 -6.25 -9.55 1.59
N THR A 64 -6.37 -10.76 2.13
CA THR A 64 -6.80 -11.94 1.36
C THR A 64 -8.26 -11.83 0.91
N ARG A 65 -9.10 -11.12 1.66
CA ARG A 65 -10.52 -10.93 1.33
C ARG A 65 -10.77 -9.78 0.35
N PHE A 66 -10.03 -8.68 0.49
CA PHE A 66 -10.24 -7.42 -0.23
C PHE A 66 -9.15 -7.09 -1.24
N THR A 67 -8.32 -8.07 -1.61
CA THR A 67 -7.51 -8.00 -2.82
C THR A 67 -8.42 -8.04 -4.05
N GLY A 68 -8.20 -7.12 -5.00
CA GLY A 68 -8.87 -7.17 -6.31
C GLY A 68 -8.42 -8.35 -7.18
N THR A 69 -7.24 -8.93 -6.87
CA THR A 69 -6.71 -10.11 -7.55
C THR A 69 -7.13 -11.39 -6.83
N LYS A 70 -7.79 -12.30 -7.55
CA LYS A 70 -8.10 -13.65 -7.04
C LYS A 70 -6.80 -14.41 -6.78
N ASP A 71 -6.61 -14.87 -5.55
CA ASP A 71 -5.41 -15.61 -5.13
C ASP A 71 -4.11 -14.89 -5.58
N PRO A 72 -3.76 -13.76 -4.92
CA PRO A 72 -2.65 -12.92 -5.35
C PRO A 72 -1.29 -13.64 -5.26
N VAL A 73 -1.19 -14.67 -4.42
CA VAL A 73 0.04 -15.47 -4.27
C VAL A 73 0.25 -16.34 -5.49
N ALA A 74 -0.79 -17.08 -5.93
CA ALA A 74 -0.72 -17.86 -7.16
C ALA A 74 -0.56 -16.99 -8.40
N ASN A 75 -1.13 -15.77 -8.37
CA ASN A 75 -1.11 -14.82 -9.48
C ASN A 75 -0.11 -13.66 -9.27
N GLN A 76 1.01 -13.91 -8.56
CA GLN A 76 2.00 -12.87 -8.25
C GLN A 76 2.50 -12.14 -9.50
N ALA A 77 2.67 -12.84 -10.63
CA ALA A 77 3.07 -12.23 -11.90
C ALA A 77 2.08 -11.18 -12.38
N ALA A 78 0.77 -11.44 -12.28
CA ALA A 78 -0.26 -10.48 -12.67
C ALA A 78 -0.29 -9.26 -11.73
N VAL A 79 -0.03 -9.46 -10.43
CA VAL A 79 0.07 -8.34 -9.47
C VAL A 79 1.25 -7.41 -9.82
N ILE A 80 2.37 -7.97 -10.27
CA ILE A 80 3.53 -7.19 -10.74
C ILE A 80 3.19 -6.49 -12.06
N GLU A 81 2.60 -7.19 -13.01
CA GLU A 81 2.23 -6.64 -14.32
C GLU A 81 1.26 -5.45 -14.20
N ILE A 82 0.26 -5.54 -13.30
CA ILE A 82 -0.66 -4.43 -13.03
C ILE A 82 0.09 -3.20 -12.53
N ARG A 83 1.08 -3.40 -11.63
CA ARG A 83 1.89 -2.30 -11.12
C ARG A 83 2.78 -1.68 -12.17
N ASP A 84 3.50 -2.51 -12.92
CA ASP A 84 4.38 -2.03 -13.99
C ASP A 84 3.57 -1.24 -15.03
N ALA A 85 2.35 -1.68 -15.33
CA ALA A 85 1.44 -1.00 -16.24
C ALA A 85 1.00 0.36 -15.70
N LEU A 86 0.62 0.45 -14.42
CA LEU A 86 0.20 1.71 -13.79
C LEU A 86 1.37 2.68 -13.61
N GLN A 87 2.55 2.20 -13.21
CA GLN A 87 3.78 3.01 -13.09
C GLN A 87 4.25 3.55 -14.43
N SER A 88 4.08 2.78 -15.51
CA SER A 88 4.42 3.20 -16.87
C SER A 88 3.32 4.04 -17.52
N HIS A 89 2.15 4.15 -16.90
CA HIS A 89 1.04 4.90 -17.46
C HIS A 89 1.31 6.40 -17.36
N SER A 90 1.16 7.08 -18.50
CA SER A 90 1.17 8.53 -18.58
C SER A 90 -0.01 9.00 -19.40
N PHE A 91 -0.56 10.14 -19.04
CA PHE A 91 -1.71 10.73 -19.71
C PHE A 91 -1.54 12.24 -19.85
N GLU A 92 -2.13 12.81 -20.90
CA GLU A 92 -2.09 14.25 -21.15
C GLU A 92 -3.33 14.92 -20.56
N HIS A 93 -3.11 15.98 -19.78
CA HIS A 93 -4.15 16.84 -19.24
C HIS A 93 -3.62 18.26 -19.13
N ASP A 94 -4.40 19.24 -19.61
CA ASP A 94 -4.03 20.66 -19.62
C ASP A 94 -2.65 20.95 -20.24
N ASP A 95 -2.36 20.32 -21.38
CA ASP A 95 -1.08 20.41 -22.12
C ASP A 95 0.16 19.91 -21.33
N GLU A 96 -0.05 19.23 -20.20
CA GLU A 96 1.00 18.59 -19.39
C GLU A 96 0.88 17.07 -19.42
N VAL A 97 2.02 16.38 -19.34
CA VAL A 97 2.09 14.91 -19.23
C VAL A 97 2.16 14.54 -17.76
N HIS A 98 1.12 13.86 -17.29
CA HIS A 98 0.98 13.40 -15.91
C HIS A 98 1.34 11.92 -15.79
N ARG A 99 1.76 11.51 -14.60
CA ARG A 99 1.98 10.13 -14.19
C ARG A 99 1.32 9.93 -12.83
N LEU A 100 0.98 8.68 -12.53
CA LEU A 100 0.41 8.33 -11.23
C LEU A 100 1.51 8.31 -10.16
N GLU A 101 1.21 8.87 -9.00
CA GLU A 101 2.04 8.78 -7.80
C GLU A 101 1.89 7.40 -7.14
N GLU A 102 2.88 6.98 -6.34
CA GLU A 102 2.89 5.66 -5.69
C GLU A 102 1.61 5.38 -4.88
N PHE A 103 1.10 6.40 -4.19
CA PHE A 103 -0.15 6.31 -3.43
C PHE A 103 -1.37 6.06 -4.34
N GLU A 104 -1.42 6.73 -5.50
CA GLU A 104 -2.51 6.61 -6.47
C GLU A 104 -2.48 5.25 -7.16
N ILE A 105 -1.28 4.73 -7.47
CA ILE A 105 -1.09 3.39 -8.04
C ILE A 105 -1.62 2.32 -7.08
N ALA A 106 -1.22 2.40 -5.80
CA ALA A 106 -1.68 1.45 -4.79
C ALA A 106 -3.20 1.57 -4.55
N SER A 107 -3.73 2.78 -4.51
CA SER A 107 -5.17 3.04 -4.33
C SER A 107 -6.00 2.55 -5.51
N SER A 108 -5.56 2.80 -6.74
CA SER A 108 -6.21 2.34 -7.97
C SER A 108 -6.18 0.82 -8.11
N SER A 109 -5.15 0.17 -7.58
CA SER A 109 -5.06 -1.30 -7.56
C SER A 109 -5.99 -1.94 -6.52
N ASN A 110 -6.53 -1.15 -5.57
CA ASN A 110 -7.33 -1.65 -4.45
C ASN A 110 -8.84 -1.46 -4.62
N LEU A 111 -9.28 -0.48 -5.40
CA LEU A 111 -10.67 -0.03 -5.52
C LEU A 111 -11.27 -0.37 -6.89
#